data_AF-A0A1G3ATS0-F1
#
_entry.id   AF-A0A1G3ATS0-F1
#
_cell.length_a   1.000
_cell.length_b   1.000
_cell.length_c   1.000
_cell.angle_alpha   90.00
_cell.angle_beta   90.00
_cell.angle_gamma   90.00
#
_symmetry.space_group_name_H-M   'P 1'
#
loop_
_entity.id
_entity.type
_entity.pdbx_description
1 polymer ?
#
loop_
_entity_poly.entity_id
_entity_poly.type
_entity_poly.pdbx_seq_one_letter_code
_entity_poly.pdbx_strand_id
1 'polypeptide(L)'
;MKSYRMHLMLCAGTGCVSNKAFQVREVLEKELQKHHLGKEVAVVSTGCNGFCAQGPVMVVQPDGIFYQMLTEKDIPHLVEEHFLKGRPVQRLMFTPPGEEAPVPVMRDIAFFGKQRLIALRNRGMIDPEKIDEYIARGGYTALAKALTKMTPEDIIAEVKQSGLRGRGGAGFPTGRKWELCRQGEGKVKHLVCNGDEGDPGAFMDRSIIESDPHSVLEGMVVGAKAIGAMYGYVYIRHEYPLALQRLIKAIGQAREYGLLGEDILGTGFSFDISVRRGAGAFVCGEETSLLSSLQGLPPEPRVRPPFPVESGIRGEPTNINNVETWATVPEIINRGAAWFSSIGTETSKGTKVFSLVGKVRNTGLVEVPMGITLREIVFDIGGGIPDDKQFKAVQTGGPSGGCIPASLLDLPIDYEKLTEAGSIMGSGGLIVMDEETCMVDVARYFIEFLKDESCGKCTACREGLEVMCRILTNICEGNGDPGDIQVLEELAQAVKDASLCGLGGTAPNPVLSTLRYFADEYEAHIHDKRCPAGVCKALFHFSIDEEKCTGCVACKKNCPYDAIEGEKNAPHRILLEKCTTCGACHDACRFDAIRKVPGAQPALAQV
;
A
#
# COMPACT_ATOMS: atom_id res chain seq x y z
N MET A 1 8.22 25.46 -28.25
CA MET A 1 7.40 24.32 -27.79
C MET A 1 6.19 24.17 -28.70
N LYS A 2 5.80 22.95 -29.06
CA LYS A 2 4.52 22.73 -29.75
C LYS A 2 3.40 23.02 -28.75
N SER A 3 2.46 23.87 -29.13
CA SER A 3 1.26 24.14 -28.32
C SER A 3 0.19 23.11 -28.70
N TYR A 4 -0.31 22.38 -27.70
CA TYR A 4 -1.45 21.48 -27.84
C TYR A 4 -2.65 22.15 -27.18
N ARG A 5 -3.85 22.04 -27.78
CA ARG A 5 -5.07 22.56 -27.18
C ARG A 5 -5.60 21.67 -26.06
N MET A 6 -5.26 20.38 -26.09
CA MET A 6 -5.66 19.39 -25.07
C MET A 6 -4.53 18.44 -24.73
N HIS A 7 -4.44 18.06 -23.46
CA HIS A 7 -3.58 16.99 -22.98
C HIS A 7 -4.41 15.86 -22.38
N LEU A 8 -4.22 14.65 -22.90
CA LEU A 8 -4.87 13.43 -22.44
C LEU A 8 -3.94 12.73 -21.46
N MET A 9 -4.15 12.98 -20.17
CA MET A 9 -3.35 12.48 -19.06
C MET A 9 -3.80 11.05 -18.73
N LEU A 10 -3.29 10.07 -19.47
CA LEU A 10 -3.64 8.66 -19.32
C LEU A 10 -2.77 8.03 -18.23
N CYS A 11 -3.39 7.39 -17.24
CA CYS A 11 -2.67 6.73 -16.16
C CYS A 11 -1.94 5.48 -16.67
N ALA A 12 -0.61 5.48 -16.53
CA ALA A 12 0.28 4.38 -16.90
C ALA A 12 1.08 3.87 -15.67
N GLY A 13 0.46 3.90 -14.48
CA GLY A 13 0.92 3.17 -13.31
C GLY A 13 0.51 1.69 -13.37
N THR A 14 1.20 0.84 -12.61
CA THR A 14 1.04 -0.63 -12.68
C THR A 14 -0.42 -1.10 -12.64
N GLY A 15 -1.27 -0.55 -11.76
CA GLY A 15 -2.69 -0.95 -11.68
C GLY A 15 -3.51 -0.68 -12.95
N CYS A 16 -3.25 0.42 -13.65
CA CYS A 16 -3.91 0.72 -14.93
C CYS A 16 -3.27 -0.07 -16.08
N VAL A 17 -1.96 -0.31 -16.04
CA VAL A 17 -1.25 -1.16 -17.02
C VAL A 17 -1.78 -2.59 -16.98
N SER A 18 -2.00 -3.16 -15.80
CA SER A 18 -2.65 -4.47 -15.63
C SER A 18 -4.07 -4.50 -16.20
N ASN A 19 -4.75 -3.35 -16.24
CA ASN A 19 -6.07 -3.17 -16.86
C ASN A 19 -5.99 -2.68 -18.32
N LYS A 20 -4.88 -2.94 -19.03
CA LYS A 20 -4.69 -2.66 -20.46
C LYS A 20 -4.55 -1.19 -20.86
N ALA A 21 -4.06 -0.33 -19.96
CA ALA A 21 -3.85 1.09 -20.28
C ALA A 21 -2.91 1.34 -21.47
N PHE A 22 -1.90 0.48 -21.69
CA PHE A 22 -1.01 0.64 -22.85
C PHE A 22 -1.72 0.34 -24.18
N GLN A 23 -2.61 -0.66 -24.22
CA GLN A 23 -3.41 -0.91 -25.42
C GLN A 23 -4.39 0.24 -25.67
N VAL A 24 -5.02 0.77 -24.62
CA VAL A 24 -5.87 1.97 -24.70
C VAL A 24 -5.09 3.15 -25.31
N ARG A 25 -3.85 3.37 -24.87
CA ARG A 25 -2.97 4.40 -25.43
C ARG A 25 -2.72 4.21 -26.93
N GLU A 26 -2.37 2.99 -27.35
CA GLU A 26 -2.09 2.70 -28.76
C GLU A 26 -3.29 2.98 -29.66
N VAL A 27 -4.50 2.56 -29.23
CA VAL A 27 -5.74 2.83 -29.98
C VAL A 27 -6.05 4.32 -30.00
N LEU A 28 -5.81 5.02 -28.89
CA LEU A 28 -6.01 6.46 -28.77
C LEU A 28 -5.10 7.24 -29.73
N GLU A 29 -3.82 6.91 -29.78
CA GLU A 29 -2.87 7.54 -30.71
C GLU A 29 -3.26 7.28 -32.18
N LYS A 30 -3.70 6.06 -32.52
CA LYS A 30 -4.16 5.71 -33.89
C LYS A 30 -5.42 6.49 -34.29
N GLU A 31 -6.42 6.57 -33.43
CA GLU A 31 -7.66 7.29 -33.73
C GLU A 31 -7.42 8.81 -33.81
N LEU A 32 -6.56 9.38 -32.97
CA LEU A 32 -6.17 10.80 -33.09
C LEU A 32 -5.48 11.10 -34.43
N GLN A 33 -4.63 10.19 -34.93
CA GLN A 33 -4.01 10.34 -36.24
C GLN A 33 -5.02 10.26 -37.39
N LYS A 34 -5.97 9.31 -37.31
CA LYS A 34 -7.05 9.12 -38.30
C LYS A 34 -7.95 10.36 -38.42
N HIS A 35 -8.19 11.06 -37.33
CA HIS A 35 -8.94 12.32 -37.31
C HIS A 35 -8.07 13.58 -37.49
N HIS A 36 -6.78 13.42 -37.81
CA HIS A 36 -5.80 14.51 -38.00
C HIS A 36 -5.58 15.41 -36.76
N LEU A 37 -5.89 14.91 -35.56
CA LEU A 37 -5.78 15.64 -34.29
C LEU A 37 -4.41 15.54 -33.61
N GLY A 38 -3.48 14.73 -34.12
CA GLY A 38 -2.18 14.46 -33.47
C GLY A 38 -1.24 15.67 -33.32
N LYS A 39 -1.54 16.82 -33.93
CA LYS A 39 -0.82 18.09 -33.72
C LYS A 39 -1.50 19.01 -32.70
N GLU A 40 -2.73 18.72 -32.33
CA GLU A 40 -3.57 19.54 -31.45
C GLU A 40 -3.79 18.90 -30.09
N VAL A 41 -3.77 17.56 -30.04
CA VAL A 41 -4.04 16.77 -28.84
C VAL A 41 -2.82 15.91 -28.51
N ALA A 42 -2.27 16.10 -27.31
CA ALA A 42 -1.15 15.31 -26.81
C ALA A 42 -1.65 14.17 -25.91
N VAL A 43 -1.13 12.96 -26.11
CA VAL A 43 -1.32 11.84 -25.17
C VAL A 43 -0.12 11.79 -24.24
N VAL A 44 -0.36 11.90 -22.93
CA VAL A 44 0.67 11.88 -21.89
C VAL A 44 0.47 10.63 -21.05
N SER A 45 1.47 9.75 -21.02
CA SER A 45 1.47 8.58 -20.14
C SER A 45 1.95 8.99 -18.77
N THR A 46 1.00 9.21 -17.87
CA THR A 46 1.29 9.69 -16.53
C THR A 46 1.61 8.55 -15.56
N GLY A 47 2.11 8.91 -14.39
CA GLY A 47 2.17 8.01 -13.23
C GLY A 47 0.79 7.53 -12.75
N CYS A 48 0.76 6.87 -11.60
CA CYS A 48 -0.48 6.47 -10.94
C CYS A 48 -1.34 7.69 -10.61
N ASN A 49 -2.63 7.68 -10.98
CA ASN A 49 -3.58 8.74 -10.61
C ASN A 49 -4.13 8.59 -9.17
N GLY A 50 -4.03 7.39 -8.60
CA GLY A 50 -4.45 7.07 -7.23
C GLY A 50 -5.78 6.32 -7.15
N PHE A 51 -6.77 6.61 -8.00
CA PHE A 51 -8.08 5.95 -7.94
C PHE A 51 -8.09 4.60 -8.69
N CYS A 52 -7.41 3.60 -8.13
CA CYS A 52 -7.14 2.32 -8.79
C CYS A 52 -8.40 1.51 -9.13
N ALA A 53 -9.45 1.58 -8.31
CA ALA A 53 -10.73 0.90 -8.56
C ALA A 53 -11.41 1.31 -9.88
N GLN A 54 -11.06 2.48 -10.41
CA GLN A 54 -11.64 3.05 -11.63
C GLN A 54 -10.69 2.95 -12.85
N GLY A 55 -9.58 2.21 -12.72
CA GLY A 55 -8.60 2.05 -13.80
C GLY A 55 -9.11 1.24 -15.00
N PRO A 56 -8.66 1.53 -16.24
CA PRO A 56 -7.77 2.63 -16.63
C PRO A 56 -8.45 4.00 -16.60
N VAL A 57 -7.77 5.00 -16.03
CA VAL A 57 -8.28 6.38 -15.91
C VAL A 57 -7.54 7.33 -16.84
N MET A 58 -8.25 8.36 -17.30
CA MET A 58 -7.68 9.44 -18.10
C MET A 58 -8.27 10.79 -17.67
N VAL A 59 -7.41 11.79 -17.47
CA VAL A 59 -7.82 13.16 -17.18
C VAL A 59 -7.54 14.04 -18.39
N VAL A 60 -8.55 14.77 -18.87
CA VAL A 60 -8.40 15.68 -20.01
C VAL A 60 -8.14 17.09 -19.50
N GLN A 61 -6.98 17.63 -19.82
CA GLN A 61 -6.59 19.00 -19.47
C GLN A 61 -6.78 19.93 -20.68
N PRO A 62 -7.19 21.19 -20.47
CA PRO A 62 -7.28 21.90 -19.18
C PRO A 62 -8.60 21.73 -18.42
N ASP A 63 -9.62 21.08 -19.01
CA ASP A 63 -10.97 21.03 -18.44
C ASP A 63 -11.09 20.20 -17.14
N GLY A 64 -10.12 19.31 -16.89
CA GLY A 64 -10.08 18.44 -15.72
C GLY A 64 -11.07 17.28 -15.79
N ILE A 65 -11.58 16.95 -16.98
CA ILE A 65 -12.59 15.91 -17.18
C ILE A 65 -12.00 14.54 -16.87
N PHE A 66 -12.65 13.78 -15.99
CA PHE A 66 -12.22 12.47 -15.53
C PHE A 66 -12.99 11.36 -16.24
N TYR A 67 -12.25 10.51 -16.96
CA TYR A 67 -12.76 9.29 -17.56
C TYR A 67 -12.20 8.06 -16.85
N GLN A 68 -13.04 7.03 -16.74
CA GLN A 68 -12.73 5.81 -16.01
C GLN A 68 -13.03 4.54 -16.79
N MET A 69 -12.48 3.42 -16.30
CA MET A 69 -12.68 2.06 -16.82
C MET A 69 -12.58 2.00 -18.35
N LEU A 70 -11.67 2.80 -18.92
CA LEU A 70 -11.56 2.95 -20.36
C LEU A 70 -11.14 1.64 -21.01
N THR A 71 -11.85 1.25 -22.06
CA THR A 71 -11.48 0.12 -22.91
C THR A 71 -11.14 0.58 -24.31
N GLU A 72 -10.41 -0.25 -25.06
CA GLU A 72 -10.09 -0.01 -26.48
C GLU A 72 -11.33 0.26 -27.34
N LYS A 73 -12.48 -0.30 -26.96
CA LYS A 73 -13.76 -0.14 -27.69
C LYS A 73 -14.39 1.24 -27.48
N ASP A 74 -14.09 1.90 -26.37
CA ASP A 74 -14.65 3.21 -26.05
C ASP A 74 -13.93 4.34 -26.80
N ILE A 75 -12.68 4.11 -27.18
CA ILE A 75 -11.77 5.14 -27.72
C ILE A 75 -12.24 5.79 -29.02
N PRO A 76 -12.73 5.06 -30.05
CA PRO A 76 -13.21 5.71 -31.27
C PRO A 76 -14.34 6.70 -30.99
N HIS A 77 -15.31 6.30 -30.16
CA HIS A 77 -16.43 7.18 -29.78
C HIS A 77 -15.96 8.37 -28.93
N LEU A 78 -15.03 8.15 -28.00
CA LEU A 78 -14.47 9.19 -27.16
C LEU A 78 -13.71 10.24 -27.97
N VAL A 79 -12.91 9.82 -28.95
CA VAL A 79 -12.17 10.71 -29.85
C VAL A 79 -13.13 11.54 -30.70
N GLU A 80 -14.16 10.89 -31.27
CA GLU A 80 -15.13 11.56 -32.13
C GLU A 80 -15.98 12.58 -31.35
N GLU A 81 -16.54 12.21 -30.21
CA GLU A 81 -17.45 13.10 -29.47
C GLU A 81 -16.69 14.18 -28.71
N HIS A 82 -15.68 13.80 -27.92
CA HIS A 82 -15.03 14.75 -27.03
C HIS A 82 -13.92 15.53 -27.74
N PHE A 83 -12.95 14.85 -28.35
CA PHE A 83 -11.76 15.54 -28.85
C PHE A 83 -12.01 16.25 -30.19
N LEU A 84 -12.84 15.67 -31.06
CA LEU A 84 -13.20 16.28 -32.33
C LEU A 84 -14.37 17.27 -32.18
N LYS A 85 -15.50 16.85 -31.60
CA LYS A 85 -16.73 17.67 -31.53
C LYS A 85 -16.86 18.52 -30.26
N GLY A 86 -15.99 18.34 -29.26
CA GLY A 86 -16.01 19.11 -28.01
C GLY A 86 -17.12 18.70 -27.03
N ARG A 87 -17.70 17.51 -27.17
CA ARG A 87 -18.78 17.00 -26.31
C ARG A 87 -18.27 15.89 -25.38
N PRO A 88 -18.13 16.15 -24.07
CA PRO A 88 -17.70 15.13 -23.12
C PRO A 88 -18.66 13.93 -23.07
N VAL A 89 -18.10 12.73 -22.91
CA VAL A 89 -18.86 11.47 -22.97
C VAL A 89 -19.29 11.05 -21.57
N GLN A 90 -20.50 11.45 -21.17
CA GLN A 90 -21.04 11.23 -19.81
C GLN A 90 -20.99 9.77 -19.33
N ARG A 91 -21.28 8.79 -20.20
CA ARG A 91 -21.29 7.36 -19.83
C ARG A 91 -19.92 6.82 -19.40
N LEU A 92 -18.83 7.54 -19.69
CA LEU A 92 -17.45 7.14 -19.37
C LEU A 92 -16.89 7.89 -18.15
N MET A 93 -17.69 8.79 -17.55
CA MET A 93 -17.31 9.56 -16.37
C MET A 93 -17.66 8.79 -15.10
N PHE A 94 -17.04 9.17 -13.98
CA PHE A 94 -17.33 8.58 -12.68
C PHE A 94 -18.74 8.95 -12.23
N THR A 95 -19.53 7.95 -11.85
CA THR A 95 -20.84 8.15 -11.22
C THR A 95 -20.74 7.61 -9.79
N PRO A 96 -20.92 8.46 -8.76
CA PRO A 96 -20.91 8.00 -7.38
C PRO A 96 -21.97 6.92 -7.14
N PRO A 97 -21.69 5.92 -6.26
CA PRO A 97 -22.69 4.92 -5.91
C PRO A 97 -23.98 5.56 -5.38
N GLY A 98 -25.12 5.17 -5.94
CA GLY A 98 -26.44 5.70 -5.55
C GLY A 98 -26.84 7.01 -6.24
N GLU A 99 -25.98 7.59 -7.09
CA GLU A 99 -26.30 8.77 -7.89
C GLU A 99 -26.64 8.40 -9.35
N GLU A 100 -27.49 9.21 -9.99
CA GLU A 100 -27.85 9.02 -11.41
C GLU A 100 -26.95 9.82 -12.36
N ALA A 101 -26.36 10.92 -11.88
CA ALA A 101 -25.58 11.84 -12.69
C ALA A 101 -24.07 11.62 -12.48
N PRO A 102 -23.26 11.62 -13.56
CA PRO A 102 -21.82 11.53 -13.42
C PRO A 102 -21.21 12.84 -12.90
N VAL A 103 -20.11 12.70 -12.16
CA VAL A 103 -19.23 13.81 -11.76
C VAL A 103 -18.17 14.00 -12.84
N PRO A 104 -18.23 15.09 -13.63
CA PRO A 104 -17.35 15.24 -14.80
C PRO A 104 -15.91 15.58 -14.43
N VAL A 105 -15.70 16.40 -13.39
CA VAL A 105 -14.38 16.97 -13.07
C VAL A 105 -13.74 16.21 -11.92
N MET A 106 -12.48 15.83 -12.09
CA MET A 106 -11.72 15.03 -11.10
C MET A 106 -11.74 15.63 -9.69
N ARG A 107 -11.60 16.96 -9.56
CA ARG A 107 -11.51 17.64 -8.26
C ARG A 107 -12.80 17.54 -7.42
N ASP A 108 -13.93 17.31 -8.07
CA ASP A 108 -15.26 17.27 -7.44
C ASP A 108 -15.61 15.83 -7.01
N ILE A 109 -14.79 14.84 -7.37
CA ILE A 109 -14.95 13.45 -6.95
C ILE A 109 -14.48 13.30 -5.49
N ALA A 110 -15.35 12.80 -4.62
CA ALA A 110 -15.13 12.69 -3.17
C ALA A 110 -13.80 12.00 -2.80
N PHE A 111 -13.38 10.98 -3.56
CA PHE A 111 -12.10 10.29 -3.39
C PHE A 111 -10.91 11.25 -3.32
N PHE A 112 -10.90 12.35 -4.09
CA PHE A 112 -9.79 13.30 -4.10
C PHE A 112 -9.95 14.45 -3.10
N GLY A 113 -11.14 14.66 -2.53
CA GLY A 113 -11.50 15.89 -1.82
C GLY A 113 -10.76 16.13 -0.50
N LYS A 114 -10.54 15.08 0.31
CA LYS A 114 -9.87 15.17 1.63
C LYS A 114 -8.36 14.93 1.58
N GLN A 115 -7.78 14.80 0.39
CA GLN A 115 -6.35 14.52 0.23
C GLN A 115 -5.51 15.80 0.24
N ARG A 116 -4.29 15.72 0.77
CA ARG A 116 -3.30 16.78 0.71
C ARG A 116 -2.00 16.21 0.15
N LEU A 117 -1.70 16.54 -1.09
CA LEU A 117 -0.59 15.90 -1.81
C LEU A 117 0.73 16.64 -1.58
N ILE A 118 1.74 15.96 -1.05
CA ILE A 118 3.13 16.41 -0.87
C ILE A 118 4.06 15.42 -1.55
N ALA A 119 4.05 14.16 -1.12
CA ALA A 119 4.83 13.08 -1.74
C ALA A 119 4.24 12.69 -3.10
N LEU A 120 2.92 12.76 -3.27
CA LEU A 120 2.20 12.46 -4.51
C LEU A 120 1.82 13.71 -5.33
N ARG A 121 2.46 14.86 -5.09
CA ARG A 121 2.12 16.16 -5.71
C ARG A 121 2.06 16.18 -7.24
N ASN A 122 2.75 15.25 -7.89
CA ASN A 122 2.84 15.14 -9.35
C ASN A 122 2.09 13.93 -9.94
N ARG A 123 1.38 13.15 -9.11
CA ARG A 123 0.65 11.96 -9.58
C ARG A 123 -0.38 12.36 -10.64
N GLY A 124 -0.40 11.65 -11.77
CA GLY A 124 -1.32 11.96 -12.87
C GLY A 124 -1.11 13.30 -13.58
N MET A 125 -0.04 14.06 -13.25
CA MET A 125 0.19 15.42 -13.77
C MET A 125 1.40 15.52 -14.71
N ILE A 126 2.31 14.54 -14.67
CA ILE A 126 3.54 14.52 -15.49
C ILE A 126 3.73 13.15 -16.14
N ASP A 127 4.46 13.15 -17.25
CA ASP A 127 5.15 11.98 -17.79
C ASP A 127 6.38 11.68 -16.91
N PRO A 128 6.38 10.57 -16.14
CA PRO A 128 7.46 10.24 -15.21
C PRO A 128 8.79 9.94 -15.90
N GLU A 129 8.79 9.78 -17.22
CA GLU A 129 9.98 9.50 -18.02
C GLU A 129 10.58 10.75 -18.68
N LYS A 130 10.06 11.93 -18.39
CA LYS A 130 10.56 13.22 -18.91
C LYS A 130 10.91 14.17 -17.78
N ILE A 131 12.21 14.32 -17.53
CA ILE A 131 12.75 15.26 -16.54
C ILE A 131 12.24 16.71 -16.72
N ASP A 132 12.02 17.15 -17.95
CA ASP A 132 11.54 18.50 -18.25
C ASP A 132 10.17 18.80 -17.64
N GLU A 133 9.29 17.81 -17.55
CA GLU A 133 7.96 17.99 -16.94
C GLU A 133 8.05 18.13 -15.42
N TYR A 134 9.02 17.45 -14.78
CA TYR A 134 9.33 17.64 -13.37
C TYR A 134 9.90 19.05 -13.12
N ILE A 135 10.87 19.48 -13.92
CA ILE A 135 11.47 20.82 -13.84
C ILE A 135 10.43 21.93 -14.06
N ALA A 136 9.55 21.77 -15.05
CA ALA A 136 8.48 22.73 -15.35
C ALA A 136 7.51 22.95 -14.19
N ARG A 137 7.41 21.96 -13.28
CA ARG A 137 6.60 22.04 -12.05
C ARG A 137 7.40 22.46 -10.82
N GLY A 138 8.59 23.02 -11.02
CA GLY A 138 9.47 23.49 -9.94
C GLY A 138 10.39 22.42 -9.37
N GLY A 139 10.51 21.25 -10.02
CA GLY A 139 11.49 20.24 -9.67
C GLY A 139 12.93 20.76 -9.72
N TYR A 140 13.80 20.24 -8.86
CA TYR A 140 15.21 20.63 -8.69
C TYR A 140 15.47 22.04 -8.14
N THR A 141 14.41 22.81 -7.84
CA THR A 141 14.56 24.11 -7.16
C THR A 141 15.03 23.94 -5.71
N ALA A 142 14.65 22.86 -5.03
CA ALA A 142 15.10 22.60 -3.67
C ALA A 142 16.57 22.19 -3.66
N LEU A 143 16.98 21.36 -4.62
CA LEU A 143 18.40 21.03 -4.83
C LEU A 143 19.21 22.31 -5.08
N ALA A 144 18.79 23.16 -6.00
CA ALA A 144 19.51 24.40 -6.30
C ALA A 144 19.61 25.31 -5.06
N LYS A 145 18.52 25.47 -4.29
CA LYS A 145 18.52 26.21 -3.02
C LYS A 145 19.47 25.59 -1.99
N ALA A 146 19.40 24.27 -1.79
CA ALA A 146 20.22 23.55 -0.82
C ALA A 146 21.72 23.63 -1.13
N LEU A 147 22.11 23.57 -2.41
CA LEU A 147 23.53 23.61 -2.79
C LEU A 147 24.12 25.02 -2.79
N THR A 148 23.32 26.05 -3.09
CA THR A 148 23.84 27.42 -3.30
C THR A 148 23.55 28.40 -2.17
N LYS A 149 22.53 28.16 -1.34
CA LYS A 149 22.05 29.13 -0.33
C LYS A 149 22.01 28.57 1.09
N MET A 150 22.27 27.29 1.28
CA MET A 150 22.17 26.64 2.60
C MET A 150 23.47 25.93 2.94
N THR A 151 23.87 26.00 4.21
CA THR A 151 24.88 25.10 4.73
C THR A 151 24.27 23.73 5.03
N PRO A 152 25.07 22.67 5.13
CA PRO A 152 24.55 21.37 5.53
C PRO A 152 23.82 21.39 6.89
N GLU A 153 24.32 22.18 7.84
CA GLU A 153 23.71 22.40 9.16
C GLU A 153 22.34 23.07 9.04
N ASP A 154 22.19 24.05 8.15
CA ASP A 154 20.89 24.69 7.87
C ASP A 154 19.88 23.68 7.32
N ILE A 155 20.30 22.81 6.39
CA ILE A 155 19.42 21.77 5.82
C ILE A 155 18.95 20.81 6.92
N ILE A 156 19.86 20.36 7.79
CA ILE A 156 19.52 19.48 8.91
C ILE A 156 18.57 20.19 9.88
N ALA A 157 18.83 21.46 10.21
CA ALA A 157 17.99 22.25 11.08
C ALA A 157 16.57 22.41 10.50
N GLU A 158 16.44 22.70 9.21
CA GLU A 158 15.17 22.82 8.51
C GLU A 158 14.36 21.50 8.58
N VAL A 159 15.00 20.36 8.28
CA VAL A 159 14.34 19.05 8.34
C VAL A 159 14.00 18.68 9.79
N LYS A 160 14.84 18.99 10.78
CA LYS A 160 14.53 18.79 12.21
C LYS A 160 13.32 19.61 12.63
N GLN A 161 13.29 20.90 12.31
CA GLN A 161 12.20 21.83 12.66
C GLN A 161 10.88 21.47 11.97
N SER A 162 10.94 20.86 10.77
CA SER A 162 9.73 20.39 10.08
C SER A 162 8.98 19.31 10.87
N GLY A 163 9.68 18.56 11.73
CA GLY A 163 9.12 17.41 12.43
C GLY A 163 8.90 16.19 11.53
N LEU A 164 9.53 16.13 10.34
CA LEU A 164 9.47 14.96 9.46
C LEU A 164 9.97 13.71 10.19
N ARG A 165 9.08 12.71 10.27
CA ARG A 165 9.37 11.36 10.78
C ARG A 165 9.50 10.39 9.62
N GLY A 166 10.34 9.37 9.77
CA GLY A 166 10.55 8.34 8.76
C GLY A 166 9.24 7.65 8.37
N ARG A 167 8.97 7.59 7.06
CA ARG A 167 7.70 7.09 6.52
C ARG A 167 7.63 5.58 6.27
N GLY A 168 8.72 4.86 6.50
CA GLY A 168 8.79 3.39 6.41
C GLY A 168 8.31 2.65 7.65
N GLY A 169 7.54 3.28 8.54
CA GLY A 169 6.92 2.60 9.71
C GLY A 169 7.36 3.11 11.07
N ALA A 170 8.64 2.99 11.41
CA ALA A 170 9.13 3.26 12.77
C ALA A 170 8.97 4.73 13.24
N GLY A 171 8.78 5.67 12.31
CA GLY A 171 8.52 7.07 12.68
C GLY A 171 9.71 7.77 13.35
N PHE A 172 10.96 7.32 13.16
CA PHE A 172 12.12 7.99 13.76
C PHE A 172 12.31 9.41 13.17
N PRO A 173 12.64 10.45 13.97
CA PRO A 173 12.83 11.81 13.46
C PRO A 173 13.96 11.89 12.41
N THR A 174 13.60 12.25 11.17
CA THR A 174 14.51 12.20 10.02
C THR A 174 15.69 13.14 10.19
N GLY A 175 15.44 14.38 10.61
CA GLY A 175 16.51 15.37 10.80
C GLY A 175 17.50 14.95 11.90
N ARG A 176 17.05 14.27 12.96
CA ARG A 176 17.94 13.69 13.97
C ARG A 176 18.77 12.55 13.39
N LYS A 177 18.19 11.70 12.54
CA LYS A 177 18.91 10.62 11.84
C LYS A 177 20.03 11.17 10.95
N TRP A 178 19.77 12.31 10.31
CA TRP A 178 20.75 12.99 9.45
C TRP A 178 21.87 13.63 10.27
N GLU A 179 21.53 14.30 11.37
CA GLU A 179 22.50 14.87 12.31
C GLU A 179 23.46 13.81 12.86
N LEU A 180 22.92 12.69 13.34
CA LEU A 180 23.74 11.57 13.85
C LEU A 180 24.68 11.02 12.78
N CYS A 181 24.19 10.80 11.56
CA CYS A 181 25.04 10.30 10.47
C CYS A 181 26.10 11.33 10.03
N ARG A 182 25.80 12.62 10.11
CA ARG A 182 26.77 13.69 9.83
C ARG A 182 27.85 13.75 10.91
N GLN A 183 27.49 13.52 12.17
CA GLN A 183 28.43 13.50 13.30
C GLN A 183 29.25 12.19 13.37
N GLY A 184 28.77 11.12 12.71
CA GLY A 184 29.47 9.83 12.66
C GLY A 184 30.89 9.93 12.12
N GLU A 185 31.79 9.15 12.73
CA GLU A 185 33.20 9.07 12.36
C GLU A 185 33.37 8.37 11.01
N GLY A 186 34.07 9.01 10.07
CA GLY A 186 34.32 8.45 8.74
C GLY A 186 34.45 9.53 7.68
N LYS A 187 35.42 9.39 6.78
CA LYS A 187 35.61 10.31 5.64
C LYS A 187 34.57 10.10 4.55
N VAL A 188 34.08 8.87 4.42
CA VAL A 188 33.08 8.47 3.43
C VAL A 188 31.78 8.18 4.16
N LYS A 189 30.67 8.66 3.61
CA LYS A 189 29.32 8.45 4.12
C LYS A 189 28.41 8.04 2.97
N HIS A 190 27.43 7.20 3.30
CA HIS A 190 26.50 6.64 2.33
C HIS A 190 25.07 7.06 2.61
N LEU A 191 24.29 7.17 1.54
CA LEU A 191 22.84 7.25 1.61
C LEU A 191 22.20 6.01 1.02
N VAL A 192 21.08 5.61 1.60
CA VAL A 192 20.23 4.55 1.07
C VAL A 192 18.78 5.01 1.04
N CYS A 193 18.17 4.86 -0.13
CA CYS A 193 16.72 4.89 -0.30
C CYS A 193 16.20 3.45 -0.25
N ASN A 194 15.46 3.14 0.80
CA ASN A 194 14.78 1.86 0.96
C ASN A 194 13.43 1.89 0.22
N GLY A 195 13.36 1.23 -0.93
CA GLY A 195 12.16 0.95 -1.70
C GLY A 195 11.81 -0.54 -1.71
N ASP A 196 12.15 -1.27 -0.64
CA ASP A 196 11.75 -2.66 -0.41
C ASP A 196 10.37 -2.69 0.29
N GLU A 197 9.35 -2.22 -0.43
CA GLU A 197 7.97 -2.18 0.04
C GLU A 197 7.37 -3.59 0.00
N GLY A 198 7.73 -4.42 0.97
CA GLY A 198 7.37 -5.83 1.03
C GLY A 198 5.93 -6.12 1.48
N ASP A 199 5.26 -5.16 2.13
CA ASP A 199 3.97 -5.38 2.79
C ASP A 199 2.87 -5.77 1.78
N PRO A 200 2.13 -6.88 1.98
CA PRO A 200 0.93 -7.19 1.24
C PRO A 200 -0.06 -6.03 1.26
N GLY A 201 -0.58 -5.66 0.08
CA GLY A 201 -1.49 -4.53 -0.07
C GLY A 201 -0.82 -3.16 -0.09
N ALA A 202 0.49 -3.04 0.16
CA ALA A 202 1.24 -1.80 0.04
C ALA A 202 1.78 -1.57 -1.39
N PHE A 203 1.65 -0.35 -1.89
CA PHE A 203 2.18 0.06 -3.20
C PHE A 203 2.41 1.59 -3.30
N MET A 204 2.64 2.24 -2.17
CA MET A 204 2.84 3.69 -2.02
C MET A 204 4.21 4.09 -2.57
N ASP A 205 5.27 3.44 -2.11
CA ASP A 205 6.64 3.69 -2.56
C ASP A 205 6.78 3.35 -4.04
N ARG A 206 6.22 2.21 -4.46
CA ARG A 206 6.13 1.84 -5.88
C ARG A 206 5.56 2.98 -6.71
N SER A 207 4.44 3.53 -6.26
CA SER A 207 3.71 4.52 -7.02
C SER A 207 4.41 5.88 -7.03
N ILE A 208 5.13 6.25 -5.98
CA ILE A 208 5.99 7.44 -5.97
C ILE A 208 7.09 7.28 -7.03
N ILE A 209 7.83 6.16 -7.03
CA ILE A 209 8.92 5.94 -8.00
C ILE A 209 8.39 5.82 -9.43
N GLU A 210 7.26 5.13 -9.63
CA GLU A 210 6.64 5.03 -10.95
C GLU A 210 6.10 6.36 -11.45
N SER A 211 5.70 7.29 -10.57
CA SER A 211 5.01 8.53 -10.97
C SER A 211 5.89 9.76 -10.97
N ASP A 212 6.90 9.79 -10.10
CA ASP A 212 7.80 10.93 -9.93
C ASP A 212 9.15 10.48 -9.33
N PRO A 213 9.97 9.73 -10.10
CA PRO A 213 11.26 9.25 -9.61
C PRO A 213 12.21 10.42 -9.30
N HIS A 214 12.08 11.55 -10.00
CA HIS A 214 12.93 12.73 -9.79
C HIS A 214 12.72 13.38 -8.42
N SER A 215 11.51 13.33 -7.86
CA SER A 215 11.28 13.79 -6.48
C SER A 215 12.10 13.06 -5.43
N VAL A 216 12.28 11.74 -5.61
CA VAL A 216 13.10 10.90 -4.73
C VAL A 216 14.57 11.24 -4.92
N LEU A 217 15.04 11.32 -6.17
CA LEU A 217 16.44 11.66 -6.49
C LEU A 217 16.82 13.04 -5.96
N GLU A 218 15.96 14.04 -6.13
CA GLU A 218 16.17 15.39 -5.60
C GLU A 218 16.30 15.38 -4.07
N GLY A 219 15.39 14.68 -3.38
CA GLY A 219 15.44 14.52 -1.93
C GLY A 219 16.73 13.86 -1.46
N MET A 220 17.20 12.83 -2.18
CA MET A 220 18.47 12.16 -1.88
C MET A 220 19.67 13.09 -2.06
N VAL A 221 19.74 13.89 -3.13
CA VAL A 221 20.85 14.85 -3.33
C VAL A 221 20.88 15.91 -2.23
N VAL A 222 19.71 16.42 -1.84
CA VAL A 222 19.59 17.37 -0.71
C VAL A 222 20.08 16.73 0.59
N GLY A 223 19.66 15.50 0.88
CA GLY A 223 20.15 14.75 2.04
C GLY A 223 21.64 14.47 1.98
N ALA A 224 22.18 14.23 0.78
CA ALA A 224 23.60 13.95 0.60
C ALA A 224 24.44 15.18 0.95
N LYS A 225 23.99 16.38 0.51
CA LYS A 225 24.60 17.65 0.90
C LYS A 225 24.55 17.85 2.42
N ALA A 226 23.40 17.58 3.03
CA ALA A 226 23.19 17.71 4.47
C ALA A 226 24.13 16.81 5.29
N ILE A 227 24.26 15.53 4.90
CA ILE A 227 25.05 14.53 5.63
C ILE A 227 26.54 14.59 5.26
N GLY A 228 26.87 15.08 4.07
CA GLY A 228 28.20 14.98 3.47
C GLY A 228 28.46 13.61 2.86
N ALA A 229 27.43 13.00 2.26
CA ALA A 229 27.55 11.71 1.58
C ALA A 229 27.98 11.89 0.12
N MET A 230 28.81 10.97 -0.37
CA MET A 230 29.29 10.97 -1.76
C MET A 230 28.62 9.87 -2.61
N TYR A 231 28.10 8.82 -1.95
CA TYR A 231 27.52 7.66 -2.60
C TYR A 231 26.11 7.40 -2.09
N GLY A 232 25.19 7.19 -3.03
CA GLY A 232 23.80 6.84 -2.78
C GLY A 232 23.46 5.47 -3.37
N TYR A 233 22.58 4.76 -2.69
CA TYR A 233 21.99 3.52 -3.19
C TYR A 233 20.47 3.61 -3.15
N VAL A 234 19.80 3.18 -4.22
CA VAL A 234 18.37 2.90 -4.17
C VAL A 234 18.18 1.40 -4.20
N TYR A 235 17.63 0.83 -3.13
CA TYR A 235 17.29 -0.59 -3.06
C TYR A 235 15.83 -0.76 -3.49
N ILE A 236 15.59 -1.46 -4.60
CA ILE A 236 14.26 -1.70 -5.15
C ILE A 236 13.99 -3.21 -5.15
N ARG A 237 12.84 -3.62 -4.64
CA ARG A 237 12.44 -5.03 -4.61
C ARG A 237 12.36 -5.66 -6.02
N HIS A 238 12.49 -6.97 -6.07
CA HIS A 238 12.51 -7.70 -7.34
C HIS A 238 11.21 -7.51 -8.15
N GLU A 239 10.08 -7.39 -7.44
CA GLU A 239 8.72 -7.42 -7.96
C GLU A 239 8.29 -6.11 -8.65
N TYR A 240 9.13 -5.06 -8.66
CA TYR A 240 8.82 -3.74 -9.23
C TYR A 240 9.64 -3.41 -10.49
N PRO A 241 9.46 -4.15 -11.61
CA PRO A 241 10.24 -3.93 -12.83
C PRO A 241 9.99 -2.57 -13.48
N LEU A 242 8.75 -2.05 -13.46
CA LEU A 242 8.43 -0.75 -14.03
C LEU A 242 9.09 0.40 -13.26
N ALA A 243 9.03 0.35 -11.92
CA ALA A 243 9.70 1.31 -11.06
C ALA A 243 11.22 1.32 -11.32
N LEU A 244 11.85 0.14 -11.43
CA LEU A 244 13.27 0.00 -11.75
C LEU A 244 13.62 0.64 -13.10
N GLN A 245 12.84 0.37 -14.15
CA GLN A 245 13.07 0.93 -15.48
C GLN A 245 12.99 2.47 -15.46
N ARG A 246 11.94 3.03 -14.86
CA ARG A 246 11.74 4.49 -14.76
C ARG A 246 12.83 5.15 -13.93
N LEU A 247 13.22 4.53 -12.82
CA LEU A 247 14.29 5.04 -11.95
C LEU A 247 15.65 5.08 -12.67
N ILE A 248 16.02 4.02 -13.40
CA ILE A 248 17.27 3.99 -14.18
C ILE A 248 17.28 5.13 -15.22
N LYS A 249 16.16 5.34 -15.91
CA LYS A 249 16.01 6.42 -16.89
C LYS A 249 16.14 7.80 -16.22
N ALA A 250 15.47 8.02 -15.09
CA ALA A 250 15.52 9.27 -14.35
C ALA A 250 16.93 9.58 -13.82
N ILE A 251 17.67 8.56 -13.35
CA ILE A 251 19.08 8.71 -12.94
C ILE A 251 19.95 9.10 -14.14
N GLY A 252 19.76 8.48 -15.30
CA GLY A 252 20.45 8.86 -16.54
C GLY A 252 20.20 10.32 -16.92
N GLN A 253 18.93 10.74 -16.94
CA GLN A 253 18.53 12.12 -17.23
C GLN A 253 19.11 13.11 -16.21
N ALA A 254 19.09 12.79 -14.91
CA ALA A 254 19.66 13.66 -13.88
C ALA A 254 21.18 13.85 -14.05
N ARG A 255 21.92 12.80 -14.46
CA ARG A 255 23.35 12.91 -14.80
C ARG A 255 23.59 13.77 -16.02
N GLU A 256 22.80 13.58 -17.09
CA GLU A 256 22.90 14.38 -18.32
C GLU A 256 22.67 15.87 -18.07
N TYR A 257 21.77 16.22 -17.14
CA TYR A 257 21.48 17.59 -16.75
C TYR A 257 22.45 18.16 -15.70
N GLY A 258 23.46 17.40 -15.25
CA GLY A 258 24.41 17.85 -14.22
C GLY A 258 23.78 18.00 -12.83
N LEU A 259 22.69 17.27 -12.56
CA LEU A 259 21.96 17.24 -11.29
C LEU A 259 22.37 16.06 -10.39
N LEU A 260 23.19 15.15 -10.92
CA LEU A 260 23.77 14.00 -10.23
C LEU A 260 25.15 13.72 -10.84
N GLY A 261 26.08 13.16 -10.04
CA GLY A 261 27.43 12.83 -10.46
C GLY A 261 28.46 13.78 -9.84
N GLU A 262 29.45 14.19 -10.65
CA GLU A 262 30.51 15.09 -10.21
C GLU A 262 30.14 16.56 -10.39
N ASP A 263 30.57 17.40 -9.43
CA ASP A 263 30.44 18.86 -9.49
C ASP A 263 29.02 19.35 -9.85
N ILE A 264 28.04 18.87 -9.09
CA ILE A 264 26.61 19.13 -9.32
C ILE A 264 26.36 20.64 -9.34
N LEU A 265 25.81 21.11 -10.45
CA LEU A 265 25.58 22.53 -10.76
C LEU A 265 26.84 23.44 -10.64
N GLY A 266 28.06 22.89 -10.72
CA GLY A 266 29.30 23.67 -10.61
C GLY A 266 29.60 24.16 -9.19
N THR A 267 29.07 23.47 -8.17
CA THR A 267 29.14 23.89 -6.76
C THR A 267 30.31 23.29 -5.97
N GLY A 268 31.09 22.40 -6.58
CA GLY A 268 32.14 21.57 -5.97
C GLY A 268 31.60 20.38 -5.17
N PHE A 269 30.28 20.16 -5.13
CA PHE A 269 29.67 19.02 -4.45
C PHE A 269 29.38 17.89 -5.44
N SER A 270 29.82 16.68 -5.09
CA SER A 270 29.60 15.48 -5.91
C SER A 270 28.81 14.42 -5.13
N PHE A 271 27.83 13.83 -5.78
CA PHE A 271 27.02 12.74 -5.24
C PHE A 271 26.46 11.91 -6.39
N ASP A 272 26.66 10.60 -6.35
CA ASP A 272 26.13 9.70 -7.38
C ASP A 272 25.33 8.53 -6.79
N ILE A 273 24.37 8.03 -7.57
CA ILE A 273 23.42 7.01 -7.14
C ILE A 273 23.56 5.74 -7.97
N SER A 274 23.62 4.61 -7.27
CA SER A 274 23.52 3.27 -7.86
C SER A 274 22.19 2.61 -7.47
N VAL A 275 21.55 1.91 -8.41
CA VAL A 275 20.36 1.11 -8.11
C VAL A 275 20.77 -0.33 -7.83
N ARG A 276 20.18 -0.93 -6.78
CA ARG A 276 20.33 -2.34 -6.45
C ARG A 276 18.95 -2.99 -6.41
N ARG A 277 18.81 -4.09 -7.16
CA ARG A 277 17.59 -4.89 -7.19
C ARG A 277 17.67 -5.96 -6.11
N GLY A 278 16.64 -6.05 -5.27
CA GLY A 278 16.50 -7.10 -4.28
C GLY A 278 16.24 -8.47 -4.90
N ALA A 279 16.23 -9.49 -4.04
CA ALA A 279 16.09 -10.90 -4.42
C ALA A 279 14.81 -11.56 -3.87
N GLY A 280 13.80 -10.76 -3.48
CA GLY A 280 12.49 -11.26 -3.05
C GLY A 280 12.40 -11.71 -1.60
N ALA A 281 13.21 -11.12 -0.69
CA ALA A 281 13.15 -11.42 0.75
C ALA A 281 12.53 -10.23 1.50
N PHE A 282 11.39 -10.43 2.16
CA PHE A 282 10.67 -9.35 2.88
C PHE A 282 11.50 -8.73 4.01
N VAL A 283 12.33 -9.54 4.67
CA VAL A 283 13.22 -9.06 5.74
C VAL A 283 14.21 -7.99 5.29
N CYS A 284 14.49 -7.88 3.97
CA CYS A 284 15.32 -6.81 3.41
C CYS A 284 14.70 -5.42 3.57
N GLY A 285 13.43 -5.30 3.96
CA GLY A 285 12.83 -4.03 4.39
C GLY A 285 13.43 -3.53 5.71
N GLU A 286 13.98 -4.41 6.55
CA GLU A 286 14.68 -4.06 7.78
C GLU A 286 16.05 -3.43 7.47
N GLU A 287 16.34 -2.31 8.13
CA GLU A 287 17.47 -1.46 7.74
C GLU A 287 18.84 -2.16 7.70
N THR A 288 19.14 -3.04 8.66
CA THR A 288 20.44 -3.73 8.73
C THR A 288 20.50 -4.94 7.80
N SER A 289 19.37 -5.62 7.61
CA SER A 289 19.23 -6.69 6.61
C SER A 289 19.44 -6.14 5.19
N LEU A 290 18.83 -5.00 4.88
CA LEU A 290 19.00 -4.27 3.62
C LEU A 290 20.49 -3.99 3.36
N LEU A 291 21.20 -3.46 4.36
CA LEU A 291 22.63 -3.18 4.23
C LEU A 291 23.47 -4.44 4.00
N SER A 292 23.13 -5.57 4.63
CA SER A 292 23.78 -6.85 4.35
C SER A 292 23.55 -7.29 2.91
N SER A 293 22.31 -7.18 2.42
CA SER A 293 21.96 -7.49 1.02
C SER A 293 22.71 -6.60 0.02
N LEU A 294 22.81 -5.30 0.27
CA LEU A 294 23.60 -4.35 -0.55
C LEU A 294 25.09 -4.74 -0.64
N GLN A 295 25.61 -5.41 0.37
CA GLN A 295 27.00 -5.88 0.45
C GLN A 295 27.20 -7.29 -0.14
N GLY A 296 26.15 -7.90 -0.68
CA GLY A 296 26.19 -9.27 -1.22
C GLY A 296 26.25 -10.36 -0.14
N LEU A 297 25.86 -10.04 1.10
CA LEU A 297 25.78 -10.97 2.21
C LEU A 297 24.35 -11.49 2.38
N PRO A 298 24.14 -12.62 3.07
CA PRO A 298 22.80 -13.05 3.48
C PRO A 298 22.05 -11.92 4.21
N PRO A 299 20.75 -11.71 3.92
CA PRO A 299 19.96 -10.59 4.44
C PRO A 299 19.52 -10.82 5.90
N GLU A 300 20.47 -11.07 6.79
CA GLU A 300 20.20 -11.20 8.21
C GLU A 300 20.30 -9.85 8.92
N PRO A 301 19.34 -9.50 9.79
CA PRO A 301 19.47 -8.38 10.70
C PRO A 301 20.71 -8.49 11.59
N ARG A 302 21.30 -7.34 11.90
CA ARG A 302 22.47 -7.19 12.77
C ARG A 302 22.03 -6.75 14.17
N VAL A 303 22.75 -7.20 15.20
CA VAL A 303 22.57 -6.70 16.56
C VAL A 303 22.89 -5.20 16.57
N ARG A 304 22.03 -4.41 17.23
CA ARG A 304 22.25 -2.99 17.48
C ARG A 304 22.43 -2.78 18.98
N PRO A 305 23.36 -1.92 19.44
CA PRO A 305 24.36 -1.16 18.66
C PRO A 305 25.48 -2.03 18.05
N PRO A 306 26.23 -1.52 17.03
CA PRO A 306 26.15 -0.16 16.46
C PRO A 306 24.96 0.03 15.51
N PHE A 307 24.44 1.26 15.42
CA PHE A 307 23.39 1.61 14.46
C PHE A 307 23.96 1.92 13.07
N PRO A 308 23.18 1.79 11.98
CA PRO A 308 23.66 2.11 10.63
C PRO A 308 24.25 3.51 10.46
N VAL A 309 23.71 4.49 11.19
CA VAL A 309 24.20 5.88 11.18
C VAL A 309 25.59 6.04 11.78
N GLU A 310 26.05 5.06 12.56
CA GLU A 310 27.40 4.99 13.13
C GLU A 310 28.27 4.06 12.28
N SER A 311 27.77 2.86 11.97
CA SER A 311 28.49 1.84 11.23
C SER A 311 27.54 1.02 10.34
N GLY A 312 27.52 1.34 9.05
CA GLY A 312 26.62 0.75 8.06
C GLY A 312 27.35 -0.03 6.96
N ILE A 313 27.27 0.49 5.73
CA ILE A 313 27.92 -0.11 4.55
C ILE A 313 29.43 -0.05 4.76
N ARG A 314 30.10 -1.21 4.74
CA ARG A 314 31.56 -1.33 4.95
C ARG A 314 32.05 -0.69 6.25
N GLY A 315 31.19 -0.63 7.26
CA GLY A 315 31.49 -0.02 8.56
C GLY A 315 31.43 1.50 8.59
N GLU A 316 31.06 2.16 7.48
CA GLU A 316 31.00 3.62 7.35
C GLU A 316 29.60 4.17 7.71
N PRO A 317 29.50 5.41 8.22
CA PRO A 317 28.22 6.03 8.55
C PRO A 317 27.26 6.00 7.36
N THR A 318 26.10 5.37 7.56
CA THR A 318 25.12 5.17 6.50
C THR A 318 23.74 5.62 6.96
N ASN A 319 23.16 6.58 6.24
CA ASN A 319 21.80 7.00 6.49
C ASN A 319 20.84 6.27 5.55
N ILE A 320 19.78 5.70 6.13
CA ILE A 320 18.74 4.97 5.39
C ILE A 320 17.41 5.64 5.65
N ASN A 321 16.72 6.04 4.58
CA ASN A 321 15.36 6.55 4.65
C ASN A 321 14.49 5.87 3.57
N ASN A 322 13.19 5.81 3.83
CA ASN A 322 12.20 5.26 2.92
C ASN A 322 11.91 6.24 1.76
N VAL A 323 11.42 5.71 0.62
CA VAL A 323 11.08 6.46 -0.60
C VAL A 323 10.19 7.68 -0.33
N GLU A 324 9.06 7.51 0.37
CA GLU A 324 8.16 8.62 0.71
C GLU A 324 8.85 9.71 1.54
N THR A 325 9.80 9.30 2.41
CA THR A 325 10.58 10.26 3.20
C THR A 325 11.43 11.14 2.29
N TRP A 326 12.12 10.55 1.32
CA TRP A 326 12.94 11.30 0.35
C TRP A 326 12.09 12.19 -0.55
N ALA A 327 10.97 11.69 -1.09
CA ALA A 327 10.08 12.46 -1.96
C ALA A 327 9.45 13.70 -1.30
N THR A 328 9.38 13.71 0.04
CA THR A 328 8.84 14.80 0.86
C THR A 328 9.85 15.93 1.09
N VAL A 329 11.16 15.61 1.13
CA VAL A 329 12.24 16.57 1.44
C VAL A 329 12.24 17.82 0.55
N PRO A 330 12.08 17.72 -0.79
CA PRO A 330 12.12 18.90 -1.66
C PRO A 330 11.08 19.97 -1.28
N GLU A 331 9.85 19.56 -0.94
CA GLU A 331 8.79 20.51 -0.56
C GLU A 331 9.07 21.18 0.78
N ILE A 332 9.69 20.48 1.73
CA ILE A 332 10.13 21.07 3.02
C ILE A 332 11.18 22.14 2.76
N ILE A 333 12.19 21.86 1.93
CA ILE A 333 13.24 22.85 1.63
C ILE A 333 12.69 24.05 0.87
N ASN A 334 11.77 23.84 -0.06
CA ASN A 334 11.19 24.94 -0.85
C ASN A 334 10.27 25.84 -0.02
N ARG A 335 9.35 25.26 0.75
CA ARG A 335 8.28 25.99 1.46
C ARG A 335 8.59 26.28 2.91
N GLY A 336 9.59 25.62 3.47
CA GLY A 336 10.06 25.77 4.84
C GLY A 336 9.41 24.82 5.85
N ALA A 337 10.11 24.63 6.96
CA ALA A 337 9.75 23.79 8.09
C ALA A 337 8.42 24.18 8.72
N ALA A 338 8.18 25.48 8.88
CA ALA A 338 6.94 26.02 9.45
C ALA A 338 5.70 25.66 8.62
N TRP A 339 5.82 25.65 7.29
CA TRP A 339 4.74 25.21 6.42
C TRP A 339 4.42 23.73 6.63
N PHE A 340 5.45 22.87 6.69
CA PHE A 340 5.23 21.43 6.86
C PHE A 340 4.71 21.08 8.26
N SER A 341 5.23 21.72 9.31
CA SER A 341 4.84 21.47 10.70
C SER A 341 3.47 22.04 11.08
N SER A 342 2.92 22.95 10.25
CA SER A 342 1.52 23.41 10.33
C SER A 342 0.50 22.35 9.92
N ILE A 343 0.97 21.24 9.34
CA ILE A 343 0.15 20.12 8.87
C ILE A 343 0.32 18.99 9.86
N GLY A 344 -0.78 18.35 10.25
CA GLY A 344 -0.73 17.18 11.14
C GLY A 344 -1.08 17.51 12.59
N THR A 345 -0.74 16.58 13.48
CA THR A 345 -0.95 16.69 14.93
C THR A 345 0.23 17.41 15.60
N GLU A 346 0.25 17.48 16.93
CA GLU A 346 1.40 18.00 17.68
C GLU A 346 2.65 17.13 17.48
N THR A 347 2.50 15.80 17.50
CA THR A 347 3.60 14.82 17.48
C THR A 347 3.84 14.18 16.10
N SER A 348 2.86 14.24 15.21
CA SER A 348 2.91 13.67 13.86
C SER A 348 2.68 14.75 12.81
N LYS A 349 3.78 15.29 12.25
CA LYS A 349 3.74 16.37 11.26
C LYS A 349 3.60 15.86 9.82
N GLY A 350 3.06 16.72 8.96
CA GLY A 350 2.95 16.49 7.52
C GLY A 350 1.78 15.59 7.12
N THR A 351 1.98 14.89 6.00
CA THR A 351 1.04 13.96 5.40
C THR A 351 1.58 12.54 5.45
N LYS A 352 0.70 11.56 5.25
CA LYS A 352 1.05 10.15 5.04
C LYS A 352 0.32 9.62 3.83
N VAL A 353 1.03 8.87 2.99
CA VAL A 353 0.42 8.10 1.90
C VAL A 353 -0.07 6.76 2.46
N PHE A 354 -1.34 6.42 2.15
CA PHE A 354 -1.92 5.11 2.42
C PHE A 354 -2.30 4.41 1.13
N SER A 355 -2.10 3.10 1.13
CA SER A 355 -2.72 2.17 0.21
C SER A 355 -4.01 1.64 0.82
N LEU A 356 -5.15 2.16 0.37
CA LEU A 356 -6.48 1.81 0.83
C LEU A 356 -6.99 0.62 0.02
N VAL A 357 -7.06 -0.56 0.64
CA VAL A 357 -7.41 -1.83 0.01
C VAL A 357 -8.35 -2.67 0.90
N GLY A 358 -8.75 -3.85 0.43
CA GLY A 358 -9.64 -4.76 1.15
C GLY A 358 -11.10 -4.53 0.81
N LYS A 359 -11.98 -4.62 1.81
CA LYS A 359 -13.44 -4.49 1.69
C LYS A 359 -13.87 -3.03 1.66
N VAL A 360 -13.43 -2.28 0.66
CA VAL A 360 -13.72 -0.84 0.49
C VAL A 360 -14.10 -0.54 -0.95
N ARG A 361 -15.11 0.32 -1.16
CA ARG A 361 -15.62 0.63 -2.51
C ARG A 361 -14.57 1.28 -3.40
N ASN A 362 -13.86 2.28 -2.87
CA ASN A 362 -12.87 3.05 -3.61
C ASN A 362 -11.44 2.65 -3.20
N THR A 363 -10.98 1.53 -3.74
CA THR A 363 -9.58 1.09 -3.60
C THR A 363 -8.62 2.04 -4.34
N GLY A 364 -7.50 2.41 -3.69
CA GLY A 364 -6.54 3.33 -4.29
C GLY A 364 -5.44 3.84 -3.37
N LEU A 365 -4.71 4.84 -3.84
CA LEU A 365 -3.72 5.60 -3.06
C LEU A 365 -4.29 6.92 -2.61
N VAL A 366 -4.14 7.18 -1.32
CA VAL A 366 -4.64 8.39 -0.68
C VAL A 366 -3.51 9.02 0.11
N GLU A 367 -3.23 10.30 -0.12
CA GLU A 367 -2.29 11.05 0.73
C GLU A 367 -3.07 12.03 1.57
N VAL A 368 -3.02 11.84 2.89
CA VAL A 368 -3.87 12.54 3.85
C VAL A 368 -3.02 13.24 4.91
N PRO A 369 -3.48 14.37 5.46
CA PRO A 369 -2.80 14.99 6.60
C PRO A 369 -2.83 14.05 7.81
N MET A 370 -1.75 14.03 8.59
CA MET A 370 -1.77 13.37 9.91
C MET A 370 -2.91 13.95 10.76
N GLY A 371 -3.50 13.13 11.63
CA GLY A 371 -4.63 13.50 12.48
C GLY A 371 -6.02 13.31 11.85
N ILE A 372 -6.13 13.04 10.54
CA ILE A 372 -7.39 12.57 9.94
C ILE A 372 -7.85 11.27 10.63
N THR A 373 -9.15 11.05 10.76
CA THR A 373 -9.66 9.83 11.40
C THR A 373 -9.75 8.65 10.43
N LEU A 374 -9.73 7.42 10.96
CA LEU A 374 -9.99 6.21 10.16
C LEU A 374 -11.37 6.27 9.47
N ARG A 375 -12.38 6.84 10.14
CA ARG A 375 -13.72 7.06 9.58
C ARG A 375 -13.65 7.85 8.29
N GLU A 376 -12.97 8.98 8.29
CA GLU A 376 -12.88 9.85 7.12
C GLU A 376 -12.13 9.17 5.97
N ILE A 377 -11.08 8.39 6.27
CA ILE A 377 -10.37 7.64 5.23
C ILE A 377 -11.28 6.55 4.63
N VAL A 378 -11.95 5.76 5.45
CA VAL A 378 -12.72 4.58 4.98
C VAL A 378 -14.05 5.00 4.34
N PHE A 379 -14.78 5.93 4.95
CA PHE A 379 -16.14 6.28 4.51
C PHE A 379 -16.16 7.48 3.56
N ASP A 380 -15.41 8.55 3.83
CA ASP A 380 -15.49 9.74 2.98
C ASP A 380 -14.62 9.59 1.72
N ILE A 381 -13.39 9.10 1.87
CA ILE A 381 -12.48 8.85 0.74
C ILE A 381 -12.78 7.48 0.11
N GLY A 382 -12.83 6.44 0.93
CA GLY A 382 -13.04 5.05 0.52
C GLY A 382 -14.46 4.72 0.06
N GLY A 383 -15.45 5.58 0.34
CA GLY A 383 -16.85 5.34 -0.04
C GLY A 383 -17.55 4.27 0.80
N GLY A 384 -16.94 3.82 1.90
CA GLY A 384 -17.49 2.80 2.79
C GLY A 384 -17.29 1.36 2.28
N ILE A 385 -18.05 0.44 2.87
CA ILE A 385 -17.97 -0.99 2.58
C ILE A 385 -18.85 -1.35 1.38
N PRO A 386 -18.39 -2.23 0.47
CA PRO A 386 -19.23 -2.78 -0.59
C PRO A 386 -20.55 -3.36 -0.05
N ASP A 387 -21.61 -3.26 -0.85
CA ASP A 387 -22.95 -3.77 -0.53
C ASP A 387 -23.56 -3.24 0.78
N ASP A 388 -23.09 -2.09 1.28
CA ASP A 388 -23.52 -1.46 2.54
C ASP A 388 -23.40 -2.37 3.77
N LYS A 389 -22.45 -3.31 3.70
CA LYS A 389 -22.04 -4.18 4.79
C LYS A 389 -21.44 -3.38 5.96
N GLN A 390 -21.38 -4.02 7.12
CA GLN A 390 -20.84 -3.41 8.34
C GLN A 390 -19.30 -3.40 8.34
N PHE A 391 -18.73 -2.25 8.68
CA PHE A 391 -17.30 -2.18 8.97
C PHE A 391 -16.99 -2.98 10.23
N LYS A 392 -16.03 -3.89 10.16
CA LYS A 392 -15.59 -4.70 11.30
C LYS A 392 -14.27 -4.21 11.88
N ALA A 393 -13.26 -4.11 11.02
CA ALA A 393 -11.91 -3.77 11.42
C ALA A 393 -11.12 -3.16 10.27
N VAL A 394 -10.00 -2.54 10.62
CA VAL A 394 -8.96 -2.15 9.67
C VAL A 394 -7.62 -2.62 10.19
N GLN A 395 -6.82 -3.24 9.32
CA GLN A 395 -5.43 -3.53 9.62
C GLN A 395 -4.56 -2.40 9.07
N THR A 396 -3.72 -1.84 9.92
CA THR A 396 -2.68 -0.88 9.53
C THR A 396 -1.30 -1.41 9.87
N GLY A 397 -0.32 -1.05 9.05
CA GLY A 397 1.09 -1.32 9.35
C GLY A 397 1.68 -2.58 8.72
N GLY A 398 1.02 -3.13 7.69
CA GLY A 398 1.46 -4.36 7.01
C GLY A 398 1.23 -5.61 7.87
N PRO A 399 1.82 -6.76 7.50
CA PRO A 399 1.58 -8.05 8.16
C PRO A 399 1.93 -8.07 9.65
N SER A 400 2.92 -7.27 10.07
CA SER A 400 3.30 -7.13 11.48
C SER A 400 2.54 -6.01 12.22
N GLY A 401 1.52 -5.45 11.56
CA GLY A 401 0.59 -4.48 12.13
C GLY A 401 -0.49 -5.11 13.00
N GLY A 402 -1.36 -4.27 13.55
CA GLY A 402 -2.50 -4.72 14.37
C GLY A 402 -3.85 -4.39 13.71
N CYS A 403 -4.89 -5.09 14.13
CA CYS A 403 -6.26 -4.85 13.72
C CYS A 403 -6.95 -3.87 14.67
N ILE A 404 -7.51 -2.79 14.11
CA ILE A 404 -8.23 -1.74 14.83
C ILE A 404 -9.73 -1.96 14.62
N PRO A 405 -10.54 -2.14 15.68
CA PRO A 405 -11.96 -2.47 15.57
C PRO A 405 -12.83 -1.26 15.23
N ALA A 406 -14.08 -1.53 14.86
CA ALA A 406 -15.13 -0.53 14.61
C ALA A 406 -15.32 0.48 15.76
N SER A 407 -15.11 0.07 17.01
CA SER A 407 -15.22 0.96 18.18
C SER A 407 -14.16 2.07 18.22
N LEU A 408 -13.07 1.92 17.46
CA LEU A 408 -11.99 2.89 17.34
C LEU A 408 -11.94 3.56 15.95
N LEU A 409 -13.06 3.57 15.22
CA LEU A 409 -13.12 4.16 13.88
C LEU A 409 -12.85 5.69 13.88
N ASP A 410 -13.07 6.37 15.00
CA ASP A 410 -12.76 7.80 15.16
C ASP A 410 -11.32 8.05 15.67
N LEU A 411 -10.48 7.00 15.74
CA LEU A 411 -9.07 7.12 16.10
C LEU A 411 -8.35 7.98 15.04
N PRO A 412 -7.64 9.05 15.44
CA PRO A 412 -6.84 9.85 14.53
C PRO A 412 -5.61 9.07 14.07
N ILE A 413 -5.24 9.25 12.80
CA ILE A 413 -3.99 8.75 12.22
C ILE A 413 -2.82 9.52 12.82
N ASP A 414 -2.18 8.91 13.81
CA ASP A 414 -1.05 9.44 14.54
C ASP A 414 -0.18 8.27 15.05
N TYR A 415 1.15 8.41 15.03
CA TYR A 415 2.05 7.31 15.37
C TYR A 415 1.82 6.79 16.80
N GLU A 416 1.62 7.70 17.75
CA GLU A 416 1.44 7.35 19.14
C GLU A 416 0.08 6.69 19.34
N LYS A 417 -0.98 7.24 18.74
CA LYS A 417 -2.35 6.71 18.86
C LYS A 417 -2.56 5.34 18.23
N LEU A 418 -1.94 5.07 17.08
CA LEU A 418 -1.97 3.73 16.48
C LEU A 418 -1.26 2.70 17.37
N THR A 419 -0.14 3.10 17.99
CA THR A 419 0.61 2.24 18.92
C THR A 419 -0.23 1.90 20.16
N GLU A 420 -0.91 2.89 20.76
CA GLU A 420 -1.83 2.68 21.89
C GLU A 420 -2.97 1.70 21.54
N ALA A 421 -3.45 1.72 20.28
CA ALA A 421 -4.47 0.81 19.78
C ALA A 421 -3.94 -0.62 19.50
N GLY A 422 -2.65 -0.89 19.67
CA GLY A 422 -2.03 -2.18 19.39
C GLY A 422 -1.71 -2.41 17.91
N SER A 423 -1.62 -1.32 17.13
CA SER A 423 -1.23 -1.34 15.72
C SER A 423 -0.02 -0.41 15.50
N ILE A 424 0.40 -0.22 14.26
CA ILE A 424 1.49 0.69 13.89
C ILE A 424 1.16 1.39 12.57
N MET A 425 1.81 2.52 12.31
CA MET A 425 1.69 3.22 11.02
C MET A 425 2.21 2.34 9.85
N GLY A 426 3.33 1.64 10.08
CA GLY A 426 4.07 0.87 9.07
C GLY A 426 4.32 1.65 7.77
N SER A 427 4.39 0.94 6.66
CA SER A 427 4.58 1.54 5.33
C SER A 427 3.39 2.37 4.87
N GLY A 428 2.20 2.21 5.47
CA GLY A 428 0.94 2.86 5.07
C GLY A 428 -0.06 1.93 4.37
N GLY A 429 0.13 0.62 4.40
CA GLY A 429 -0.93 -0.33 4.04
C GLY A 429 -2.12 -0.21 4.99
N LEU A 430 -3.33 -0.09 4.44
CA LEU A 430 -4.59 0.02 5.20
C LEU A 430 -5.63 -0.94 4.59
N ILE A 431 -5.81 -2.09 5.23
CA ILE A 431 -6.68 -3.17 4.75
C ILE A 431 -8.00 -3.14 5.51
N VAL A 432 -9.08 -2.79 4.82
CA VAL A 432 -10.44 -2.70 5.38
C VAL A 432 -11.10 -4.08 5.40
N MET A 433 -11.79 -4.41 6.48
CA MET A 433 -12.47 -5.68 6.71
C MET A 433 -13.94 -5.46 7.09
N ASP A 434 -14.81 -6.34 6.61
CA ASP A 434 -16.26 -6.35 6.85
C ASP A 434 -16.66 -7.45 7.86
N GLU A 435 -17.95 -7.56 8.19
CA GLU A 435 -18.52 -8.56 9.10
C GLU A 435 -18.30 -10.01 8.67
N GLU A 436 -18.04 -10.26 7.39
CA GLU A 436 -17.76 -11.58 6.83
C GLU A 436 -16.28 -11.98 6.91
N THR A 437 -15.44 -11.15 7.53
CA THR A 437 -14.02 -11.44 7.71
C THR A 437 -13.79 -12.12 9.06
N CYS A 438 -13.17 -13.30 9.11
CA CYS A 438 -12.84 -14.00 10.36
C CYS A 438 -11.53 -13.47 10.96
N MET A 439 -11.55 -12.95 12.19
CA MET A 439 -10.35 -12.34 12.79
C MET A 439 -9.30 -13.36 13.20
N VAL A 440 -9.71 -14.58 13.55
CA VAL A 440 -8.79 -15.70 13.82
C VAL A 440 -8.03 -16.11 12.56
N ASP A 441 -8.73 -16.19 11.43
CA ASP A 441 -8.13 -16.51 10.12
C ASP A 441 -7.22 -15.39 9.61
N VAL A 442 -7.60 -14.13 9.85
CA VAL A 442 -6.74 -12.97 9.58
C VAL A 442 -5.42 -13.06 10.36
N ALA A 443 -5.49 -13.36 11.67
CA ALA A 443 -4.28 -13.56 12.47
C ALA A 443 -3.44 -14.73 11.95
N ARG A 444 -4.08 -15.87 11.61
CA ARG A 444 -3.43 -17.03 11.01
C ARG A 444 -2.70 -16.68 9.72
N TYR A 445 -3.37 -15.97 8.80
CA TYR A 445 -2.81 -15.58 7.51
C TYR A 445 -1.56 -14.71 7.64
N PHE A 446 -1.58 -13.69 8.51
CA PHE A 446 -0.42 -12.83 8.70
C PHE A 446 0.72 -13.54 9.43
N ILE A 447 0.43 -14.40 10.39
CA ILE A 447 1.46 -15.20 11.07
C ILE A 447 2.08 -16.21 10.09
N GLU A 448 1.29 -16.85 9.23
CA GLU A 448 1.78 -17.73 8.17
C GLU A 448 2.73 -17.00 7.22
N PHE A 449 2.36 -15.80 6.76
CA PHE A 449 3.25 -14.96 5.95
C PHE A 449 4.55 -14.60 6.69
N LEU A 450 4.45 -14.11 7.93
CA LEU A 450 5.62 -13.67 8.72
C LEU A 450 6.56 -14.82 9.08
N LYS A 451 6.01 -16.02 9.26
CA LYS A 451 6.75 -17.26 9.49
C LYS A 451 7.63 -17.59 8.29
N ASP A 452 7.08 -17.53 7.07
CA ASP A 452 7.80 -17.79 5.83
C ASP A 452 8.85 -16.71 5.53
N GLU A 453 8.61 -15.47 5.97
CA GLU A 453 9.51 -14.32 5.80
C GLU A 453 10.54 -14.16 6.93
N SER A 454 10.55 -15.07 7.90
CA SER A 454 11.54 -15.05 8.98
C SER A 454 12.94 -15.31 8.45
N CYS A 455 13.90 -14.44 8.80
CA CYS A 455 15.31 -14.68 8.50
C CYS A 455 15.92 -15.89 9.25
N GLY A 456 15.18 -16.46 10.20
CA GLY A 456 15.60 -17.65 10.94
C GLY A 456 16.66 -17.42 12.02
N LYS A 457 17.12 -16.19 12.27
CA LYS A 457 18.24 -15.92 13.18
C LYS A 457 17.92 -16.10 14.67
N CYS A 458 16.80 -15.55 15.14
CA CYS A 458 16.40 -15.64 16.55
C CYS A 458 15.37 -16.76 16.75
N THR A 459 15.60 -17.62 17.75
CA THR A 459 14.72 -18.75 18.07
C THR A 459 13.30 -18.29 18.39
N ALA A 460 13.16 -17.17 19.10
CA ALA A 460 11.86 -16.60 19.46
C ALA A 460 10.98 -16.33 18.23
N CYS A 461 11.52 -15.68 17.20
CA CYS A 461 10.78 -15.42 15.96
C CYS A 461 10.62 -16.70 15.12
N ARG A 462 11.68 -17.48 14.92
CA ARG A 462 11.67 -18.66 14.03
C ARG A 462 10.72 -19.74 14.52
N GLU A 463 10.84 -20.15 15.78
CA GLU A 463 10.02 -21.22 16.35
C GLU A 463 8.70 -20.68 16.89
N GLY A 464 8.70 -19.47 17.46
CA GLY A 464 7.49 -18.89 18.04
C GLY A 464 6.41 -18.60 17.00
N LEU A 465 6.77 -18.10 15.81
CA LEU A 465 5.81 -17.90 14.72
C LEU A 465 5.28 -19.24 14.18
N GLU A 466 6.12 -20.27 14.08
CA GLU A 466 5.70 -21.62 13.68
C GLU A 466 4.66 -22.19 14.65
N VAL A 467 4.91 -22.08 15.96
CA VAL A 467 3.98 -22.57 17.00
C VAL A 467 2.68 -21.76 17.01
N MET A 468 2.74 -20.42 16.93
CA MET A 468 1.52 -19.59 16.84
C MET A 468 0.71 -19.93 15.58
N CYS A 469 1.37 -20.11 14.43
CA CYS A 469 0.72 -20.49 13.17
C CYS A 469 -0.03 -21.82 13.32
N ARG A 470 0.59 -22.81 13.96
CA ARG A 470 -0.01 -24.12 14.21
C ARG A 470 -1.24 -24.02 15.11
N ILE A 471 -1.15 -23.29 16.23
CA ILE A 471 -2.28 -23.11 17.14
C ILE A 471 -3.45 -22.42 16.41
N LEU A 472 -3.19 -21.31 15.72
CA LEU A 472 -4.22 -20.59 14.94
C LEU A 472 -4.84 -21.47 13.85
N THR A 473 -4.05 -22.33 13.21
CA THR A 473 -4.53 -23.30 12.23
C THR A 473 -5.45 -24.32 12.87
N ASN A 474 -5.06 -24.90 14.01
CA ASN A 474 -5.91 -25.83 14.76
C ASN A 474 -7.25 -25.18 15.15
N ILE A 475 -7.23 -23.94 15.64
CA ILE A 475 -8.46 -23.19 15.97
C ILE A 475 -9.34 -23.02 14.71
N CYS A 476 -8.76 -22.62 13.57
CA CYS A 476 -9.48 -22.46 12.31
C CYS A 476 -10.02 -23.79 11.75
N GLU A 477 -9.39 -24.92 12.07
CA GLU A 477 -9.84 -26.25 11.68
C GLU A 477 -10.82 -26.89 12.69
N GLY A 478 -11.14 -26.19 13.78
CA GLY A 478 -12.01 -26.70 14.84
C GLY A 478 -11.34 -27.64 15.85
N ASN A 479 -10.02 -27.80 15.74
CA ASN A 479 -9.18 -28.60 16.64
C ASN A 479 -8.54 -27.76 17.77
N GLY A 480 -9.07 -26.56 18.04
CA GLY A 480 -8.56 -25.69 19.11
C GLY A 480 -8.89 -26.23 20.51
N ASP A 481 -7.93 -26.05 21.42
CA ASP A 481 -8.00 -26.46 22.83
C ASP A 481 -8.37 -25.27 23.74
N PRO A 482 -9.08 -25.48 24.87
CA PRO A 482 -9.45 -24.42 25.81
C PRO A 482 -8.28 -23.54 26.34
N GLY A 483 -7.05 -24.06 26.33
CA GLY A 483 -5.86 -23.32 26.77
C GLY A 483 -5.17 -22.50 25.68
N ASP A 484 -5.57 -22.64 24.42
CA ASP A 484 -4.84 -22.08 23.29
C ASP A 484 -4.76 -20.56 23.30
N ILE A 485 -5.81 -19.87 23.77
CA ILE A 485 -5.84 -18.39 23.88
C ILE A 485 -4.72 -17.91 24.81
N GLN A 486 -4.62 -18.50 26.01
CA GLN A 486 -3.60 -18.12 26.99
C GLN A 486 -2.19 -18.42 26.47
N VAL A 487 -1.99 -19.60 25.86
CA VAL A 487 -0.70 -19.97 25.27
C VAL A 487 -0.31 -19.01 24.14
N LEU A 488 -1.26 -18.62 23.29
CA LEU A 488 -1.03 -17.65 22.23
C LEU A 488 -0.61 -16.29 22.78
N GLU A 489 -1.29 -15.79 23.82
CA GLU A 489 -0.97 -14.51 24.45
C GLU A 489 0.43 -14.50 25.08
N GLU A 490 0.75 -15.52 25.88
CA GLU A 490 2.06 -15.67 26.53
C GLU A 490 3.19 -15.81 25.49
N LEU A 491 2.99 -16.65 24.47
CA LEU A 491 3.96 -16.85 23.40
C LEU A 491 4.15 -15.58 22.57
N ALA A 492 3.06 -14.90 22.20
CA ALA A 492 3.11 -13.65 21.44
C ALA A 492 3.91 -12.58 22.19
N GLN A 493 3.72 -12.45 23.50
CA GLN A 493 4.49 -11.52 24.33
C GLN A 493 5.97 -11.94 24.41
N ALA A 494 6.26 -13.23 24.58
CA ALA A 494 7.63 -13.74 24.58
C ALA A 494 8.36 -13.49 23.25
N VAL A 495 7.70 -13.70 22.11
CA VAL A 495 8.26 -13.39 20.79
C VAL A 495 8.54 -11.91 20.64
N LYS A 496 7.62 -11.06 21.10
CA LYS A 496 7.76 -9.60 21.05
C LYS A 496 8.98 -9.12 21.83
N ASP A 497 9.20 -9.65 23.03
CA ASP A 497 10.27 -9.22 23.92
C ASP A 497 11.63 -9.84 23.59
N ALA A 498 11.66 -11.07 23.06
CA ALA A 498 12.89 -11.83 22.80
C ALA A 498 13.37 -11.78 21.33
N SER A 499 12.70 -11.02 20.46
CA SER A 499 13.10 -10.86 19.06
C SER A 499 14.20 -9.81 18.87
N LEU A 500 15.16 -10.12 18.00
CA LEU A 500 16.34 -9.28 17.77
C LEU A 500 16.03 -8.02 16.93
N CYS A 501 15.12 -8.12 15.97
CA CYS A 501 14.79 -7.05 15.05
C CYS A 501 13.34 -6.56 15.23
N GLY A 502 13.05 -5.38 14.69
CA GLY A 502 11.72 -4.78 14.77
C GLY A 502 10.64 -5.62 14.08
N LEU A 503 10.99 -6.37 13.04
CA LEU A 503 10.06 -7.28 12.37
C LEU A 503 9.61 -8.39 13.33
N GLY A 504 10.55 -9.11 13.96
CA GLY A 504 10.20 -10.14 14.93
C GLY A 504 9.45 -9.58 16.15
N GLY A 505 9.83 -8.38 16.63
CA GLY A 505 9.16 -7.72 17.75
C GLY A 505 7.74 -7.24 17.46
N THR A 506 7.40 -7.02 16.18
CA THR A 506 6.04 -6.61 15.76
C THR A 506 5.22 -7.74 15.16
N ALA A 507 5.86 -8.84 14.75
CA ALA A 507 5.21 -9.99 14.15
C ALA A 507 4.01 -10.56 14.95
N PRO A 508 3.99 -10.53 16.30
CA PRO A 508 2.84 -11.00 17.08
C PRO A 508 1.67 -10.01 17.17
N ASN A 509 1.79 -8.78 16.67
CA ASN A 509 0.73 -7.76 16.79
C ASN A 509 -0.63 -8.18 16.17
N PRO A 510 -0.72 -8.90 15.04
CA PRO A 510 -2.00 -9.38 14.53
C PRO A 510 -2.70 -10.29 15.55
N VAL A 511 -1.96 -11.15 16.25
CA VAL A 511 -2.49 -12.05 17.29
C VAL A 511 -2.91 -11.25 18.51
N LEU A 512 -2.02 -10.41 19.05
CA LEU A 512 -2.30 -9.63 20.26
C LEU A 512 -3.50 -8.69 20.07
N SER A 513 -3.61 -8.03 18.92
CA SER A 513 -4.72 -7.12 18.63
C SER A 513 -6.04 -7.86 18.42
N THR A 514 -6.03 -9.01 17.75
CA THR A 514 -7.25 -9.80 17.52
C THR A 514 -7.74 -10.49 18.79
N LEU A 515 -6.84 -11.01 19.63
CA LEU A 515 -7.19 -11.48 20.98
C LEU A 515 -7.78 -10.34 21.83
N ARG A 516 -7.21 -9.14 21.77
CA ARG A 516 -7.69 -7.99 22.56
C ARG A 516 -9.11 -7.55 22.18
N TYR A 517 -9.44 -7.52 20.88
CA TYR A 517 -10.68 -6.90 20.40
C TYR A 517 -11.74 -7.89 19.90
N PHE A 518 -11.37 -9.13 19.60
CA PHE A 518 -12.23 -10.14 18.97
C PHE A 518 -12.07 -11.51 19.66
N ALA A 519 -11.82 -11.53 20.97
CA ALA A 519 -11.69 -12.76 21.75
C ALA A 519 -12.91 -13.68 21.61
N ASP A 520 -14.11 -13.10 21.47
CA ASP A 520 -15.36 -13.82 21.26
C ASP A 520 -15.33 -14.71 20.01
N GLU A 521 -14.60 -14.32 18.96
CA GLU A 521 -14.41 -15.18 17.79
C GLU A 521 -13.53 -16.39 18.12
N TYR A 522 -12.46 -16.21 18.90
CA TYR A 522 -11.62 -17.33 19.32
C TYR A 522 -12.41 -18.33 20.17
N GLU A 523 -13.19 -17.82 21.13
CA GLU A 523 -14.05 -18.64 21.99
C GLU A 523 -15.09 -19.42 21.17
N ALA A 524 -15.72 -18.77 20.18
CA ALA A 524 -16.67 -19.43 19.30
C ALA A 524 -16.03 -20.56 18.46
N HIS A 525 -14.77 -20.38 18.01
CA HIS A 525 -14.05 -21.42 17.29
C HIS A 525 -13.67 -22.60 18.19
N ILE A 526 -13.22 -22.31 19.41
CA ILE A 526 -12.73 -23.33 20.36
C ILE A 526 -13.87 -24.11 21.00
N HIS A 527 -14.86 -23.41 21.56
CA HIS A 527 -15.93 -24.00 22.36
C HIS A 527 -17.18 -24.35 21.55
N ASP A 528 -17.64 -23.42 20.71
CA ASP A 528 -18.89 -23.63 19.95
C ASP A 528 -18.66 -24.37 18.63
N LYS A 529 -17.40 -24.64 18.27
CA LYS A 529 -16.98 -25.22 16.98
C LYS A 529 -17.68 -24.51 15.82
N ARG A 530 -17.64 -23.17 15.86
CA ARG A 530 -18.39 -22.28 14.98
C ARG A 530 -17.51 -21.11 14.54
N CYS A 531 -17.51 -20.82 13.24
CA CYS A 531 -16.92 -19.58 12.70
C CYS A 531 -18.02 -18.56 12.45
N PRO A 532 -18.13 -17.47 13.24
CA PRO A 532 -19.19 -16.46 13.07
C PRO A 532 -19.22 -15.84 11.67
N ALA A 533 -18.04 -15.62 11.07
CA ALA A 533 -17.88 -15.04 9.74
C ALA A 533 -18.07 -16.04 8.57
N GLY A 534 -18.15 -17.35 8.83
CA GLY A 534 -18.33 -18.36 7.78
C GLY A 534 -17.16 -18.45 6.78
N VAL A 535 -15.92 -18.25 7.27
CA VAL A 535 -14.68 -18.34 6.47
C VAL A 535 -14.00 -19.69 6.67
N CYS A 536 -13.88 -20.15 7.91
CA CYS A 536 -13.20 -21.39 8.28
C CYS A 536 -14.05 -22.61 7.89
N LYS A 537 -13.65 -23.33 6.82
CA LYS A 537 -14.43 -24.41 6.19
C LYS A 537 -14.88 -25.53 7.12
N ALA A 538 -14.11 -25.82 8.17
CA ALA A 538 -14.44 -26.85 9.16
C ALA A 538 -15.56 -26.43 10.12
N LEU A 539 -15.84 -25.12 10.21
CA LEU A 539 -16.66 -24.51 11.26
C LEU A 539 -17.92 -23.82 10.74
N PHE A 540 -18.27 -24.06 9.49
CA PHE A 540 -19.58 -23.72 8.93
C PHE A 540 -20.04 -24.80 7.97
N HIS A 541 -21.33 -24.85 7.70
CA HIS A 541 -21.92 -25.70 6.67
C HIS A 541 -22.90 -24.90 5.82
N PHE A 542 -23.22 -25.40 4.63
CA PHE A 542 -24.25 -24.78 3.80
C PHE A 542 -25.63 -25.35 4.15
N SER A 543 -26.62 -24.48 4.24
CA SER A 543 -28.03 -24.85 4.35
C SER A 543 -28.84 -24.17 3.26
N ILE A 544 -29.95 -24.80 2.87
CA ILE A 544 -30.88 -24.26 1.88
C ILE A 544 -32.11 -23.75 2.63
N ASP A 545 -32.44 -22.49 2.41
CA ASP A 545 -33.66 -21.85 2.83
C ASP A 545 -34.82 -22.34 1.94
N GLU A 546 -35.72 -23.10 2.55
CA GLU A 546 -36.85 -23.72 1.85
C GLU A 546 -37.81 -22.69 1.25
N GLU A 547 -37.95 -21.51 1.87
CA GLU A 547 -38.86 -20.46 1.39
C GLU A 547 -38.33 -19.76 0.13
N LYS A 548 -37.00 -19.63 0.03
CA LYS A 548 -36.34 -19.00 -1.13
C LYS A 548 -36.03 -19.98 -2.25
N CYS A 549 -36.01 -21.28 -1.97
CA CYS A 549 -35.61 -22.29 -2.94
C CYS A 549 -36.70 -22.55 -3.98
N THR A 550 -36.43 -22.24 -5.24
CA THR A 550 -37.37 -22.47 -6.36
C THR A 550 -37.30 -23.88 -6.98
N GLY A 551 -36.42 -24.75 -6.48
CA GLY A 551 -36.25 -26.10 -7.03
C GLY A 551 -35.66 -26.14 -8.45
N CYS A 552 -34.83 -25.17 -8.83
CA CYS A 552 -34.28 -25.00 -10.21
C CYS A 552 -33.20 -26.03 -10.63
N VAL A 553 -32.76 -26.88 -9.70
CA VAL A 553 -31.76 -27.97 -9.87
C VAL A 553 -30.33 -27.49 -10.20
N ALA A 554 -30.08 -26.17 -10.27
CA ALA A 554 -28.76 -25.62 -10.58
C ALA A 554 -27.70 -26.02 -9.53
N CYS A 555 -28.05 -25.95 -8.24
CA CYS A 555 -27.16 -26.35 -7.15
C CYS A 555 -26.76 -27.83 -7.25
N LYS A 556 -27.72 -28.72 -7.55
CA LYS A 556 -27.50 -30.16 -7.69
C LYS A 556 -26.59 -30.50 -8.87
N LYS A 557 -26.79 -29.86 -10.04
CA LYS A 557 -25.93 -30.07 -11.23
C LYS A 557 -24.49 -29.64 -11.01
N ASN A 558 -24.28 -28.61 -10.21
CA ASN A 558 -22.96 -28.05 -9.93
C ASN A 558 -22.31 -28.64 -8.69
N CYS A 559 -22.94 -29.61 -8.01
CA CYS A 559 -22.36 -30.27 -6.85
C CYS A 559 -21.44 -31.41 -7.31
N PRO A 560 -20.11 -31.32 -7.10
CA PRO A 560 -19.18 -32.37 -7.55
C PRO A 560 -19.22 -33.63 -6.69
N TYR A 561 -19.94 -33.62 -5.57
CA TYR A 561 -20.01 -34.71 -4.58
C TYR A 561 -21.41 -35.29 -4.42
N ASP A 562 -22.35 -34.94 -5.30
CA ASP A 562 -23.76 -35.39 -5.23
C ASP A 562 -24.40 -35.20 -3.84
N ALA A 563 -24.04 -34.11 -3.17
CA ALA A 563 -24.45 -33.79 -1.80
C ALA A 563 -25.77 -33.02 -1.73
N ILE A 564 -26.58 -33.00 -2.79
CA ILE A 564 -27.83 -32.24 -2.86
C ILE A 564 -28.99 -33.13 -3.29
N GLU A 565 -29.99 -33.21 -2.42
CA GLU A 565 -31.24 -33.93 -2.65
C GLU A 565 -32.40 -32.96 -2.93
N GLY A 566 -33.44 -33.49 -3.56
CA GLY A 566 -34.64 -32.75 -3.96
C GLY A 566 -34.96 -32.91 -5.44
N GLU A 567 -36.26 -32.80 -5.73
CA GLU A 567 -36.83 -32.92 -7.07
C GLU A 567 -37.01 -31.54 -7.72
N LYS A 568 -37.21 -31.54 -9.04
CA LYS A 568 -37.48 -30.30 -9.78
C LYS A 568 -38.77 -29.67 -9.25
N ASN A 569 -38.73 -28.35 -8.99
CA ASN A 569 -39.82 -27.56 -8.39
C ASN A 569 -40.14 -27.88 -6.91
N ALA A 570 -39.24 -28.55 -6.19
CA ALA A 570 -39.31 -28.70 -4.74
C ALA A 570 -38.06 -28.10 -4.07
N PRO A 571 -38.14 -27.63 -2.81
CA PRO A 571 -36.98 -27.22 -2.05
C PRO A 571 -35.92 -28.34 -1.99
N HIS A 572 -34.67 -27.98 -2.28
CA HIS A 572 -33.56 -28.92 -2.16
C HIS A 572 -33.01 -28.93 -0.74
N ARG A 573 -32.33 -30.02 -0.38
CA ARG A 573 -31.62 -30.16 0.89
C ARG A 573 -30.16 -30.57 0.65
N ILE A 574 -29.25 -30.03 1.46
CA ILE A 574 -27.84 -30.42 1.44
C ILE A 574 -27.64 -31.59 2.41
N LEU A 575 -27.07 -32.68 1.91
CA LEU A 575 -26.60 -33.81 2.68
C LEU A 575 -25.23 -33.48 3.26
N LEU A 576 -25.18 -33.22 4.57
CA LEU A 576 -23.96 -32.74 5.22
C LEU A 576 -22.86 -33.79 5.21
N GLU A 577 -23.20 -35.07 5.29
CA GLU A 577 -22.28 -36.21 5.26
C GLU A 577 -21.52 -36.38 3.92
N LYS A 578 -22.02 -35.79 2.83
CA LYS A 578 -21.34 -35.78 1.52
C LYS A 578 -20.75 -34.42 1.16
N CYS A 579 -21.13 -33.36 1.89
CA CYS A 579 -20.76 -32.00 1.54
C CYS A 579 -19.35 -31.68 2.01
N THR A 580 -18.45 -31.31 1.11
CA THR A 580 -17.08 -30.87 1.44
C THR A 580 -16.96 -29.35 1.59
N THR A 581 -18.08 -28.65 1.78
CA THR A 581 -18.16 -27.18 1.88
C THR A 581 -17.45 -26.42 0.75
N CYS A 582 -17.41 -27.00 -0.46
CA CYS A 582 -16.69 -26.45 -1.61
C CYS A 582 -17.28 -25.15 -2.20
N GLY A 583 -18.51 -24.77 -1.82
CA GLY A 583 -19.14 -23.51 -2.26
C GLY A 583 -19.81 -23.54 -3.64
N ALA A 584 -19.57 -24.56 -4.47
CA ALA A 584 -20.10 -24.61 -5.85
C ALA A 584 -21.63 -24.47 -5.95
N CYS A 585 -22.36 -24.98 -4.95
CA CYS A 585 -23.81 -24.84 -4.90
C CYS A 585 -24.27 -23.43 -4.55
N HIS A 586 -23.57 -22.75 -3.65
CA HIS A 586 -23.84 -21.38 -3.22
C HIS A 586 -23.66 -20.42 -4.40
N ASP A 587 -22.54 -20.51 -5.11
CA ASP A 587 -22.22 -19.63 -6.24
C ASP A 587 -23.15 -19.87 -7.45
N ALA A 588 -23.72 -21.07 -7.56
CA ALA A 588 -24.70 -21.42 -8.58
C ALA A 588 -26.12 -20.89 -8.28
N CYS A 589 -26.41 -20.55 -7.03
CA CYS A 589 -27.74 -20.12 -6.61
C CYS A 589 -27.97 -18.65 -7.01
N ARG A 590 -29.00 -18.40 -7.84
CA ARG A 590 -29.40 -17.04 -8.24
C ARG A 590 -30.50 -16.43 -7.36
N PHE A 591 -30.91 -17.14 -6.32
CA PHE A 591 -32.05 -16.80 -5.46
C PHE A 591 -31.64 -16.55 -4.00
N ASP A 592 -30.33 -16.56 -3.72
CA ASP A 592 -29.76 -16.45 -2.36
C ASP A 592 -30.42 -17.41 -1.37
N ALA A 593 -30.81 -18.58 -1.87
CA ALA A 593 -31.46 -19.63 -1.10
C ALA A 593 -30.45 -20.50 -0.36
N ILE A 594 -29.16 -20.48 -0.72
CA ILE A 594 -28.13 -21.23 -0.02
C ILE A 594 -27.36 -20.28 0.87
N ARG A 595 -27.30 -20.58 2.17
CA ARG A 595 -26.65 -19.73 3.17
C ARG A 595 -25.56 -20.51 3.89
N LYS A 596 -24.50 -19.80 4.29
CA LYS A 596 -23.53 -20.33 5.25
C LYS A 596 -24.15 -20.28 6.64
N VAL A 597 -24.27 -21.44 7.27
CA VAL A 597 -24.73 -21.58 8.65
C VAL A 597 -23.50 -21.87 9.50
N PRO A 598 -23.16 -20.99 10.45
CA PRO A 598 -22.05 -21.23 11.37
C PRO A 598 -22.30 -22.50 12.22
N GLY A 599 -21.25 -23.30 12.39
CA GLY A 599 -21.26 -24.55 13.15
C GLY A 599 -20.67 -25.71 12.34
N ALA A 600 -19.89 -26.56 13.02
CA ALA A 600 -19.29 -27.75 12.44
C ALA A 600 -20.35 -28.71 11.86
N GLN A 601 -19.96 -29.48 10.85
CA GLN A 601 -20.83 -30.52 10.32
C GLN A 601 -21.08 -31.61 11.37
N PRO A 602 -22.33 -32.08 11.55
CA PRO A 602 -22.66 -33.11 12.54
C PRO A 602 -21.86 -34.42 12.39
N ALA A 603 -21.36 -34.72 11.19
CA ALA A 603 -20.60 -35.93 10.90
C ALA A 603 -19.10 -35.86 11.25
N LEU A 604 -18.55 -34.66 11.51
CA LEU A 604 -17.15 -34.46 11.88
C LEU A 604 -16.93 -34.20 13.38
N ALA A 605 -18.01 -34.00 14.14
CA ALA A 605 -17.97 -33.77 15.59
C ALA A 605 -17.85 -35.07 16.44
N GLN A 606 -17.70 -36.23 15.79
CA GLN A 606 -17.52 -37.54 16.43
C GLN A 606 -16.28 -38.26 15.90
N VAL A 607 -15.08 -37.72 16.14
CA VAL A 607 -13.83 -38.48 16.19
C VAL A 607 -12.97 -37.95 17.33
#